data_AF-A0A951RDZ4-F1
#
_entry.id   AF-A0A951RDZ4-F1
#
_cell.length_a   1.000
_cell.length_b   1.000
_cell.length_c   1.000
_cell.angle_alpha   90.00
_cell.angle_beta   90.00
_cell.angle_gamma   90.00
#
_symmetry.space_group_name_H-M   'P 1'
#
loop_
_entity.id
_entity.type
_entity.pdbx_description
1 polymer ?
#
loop_
_entity_poly.entity_id
_entity_poly.type
_entity_poly.pdbx_seq_one_letter_code
_entity_poly.pdbx_strand_id
1 'polypeptide(L)'
;MFWKRTIPSIIVGTVGVIMLLSWFIPHKPFGELEIHATQWYDIIASFAMILGALNLLKLQGRKVIKRQQGWPYSLAAVLAFFLTLSFGFVIKGGYYPNLVSLGDNPDAVCEKIAELTTMTTDEASVLYSYPPVNGERISIHKAVVSKKAAQKVVDELEALGATVALGELKWGSHVQGENTYYRWIFYSFFTPLSATMFALLAFFVASASYRAFKIRNAEATVLLVSGILIMLGRVPLGAFLTSWTQNISWLAWLHLPTIQEWLYQYPNAAGARAIMIGIGLGIVGTSLRVILGIEKSFMGGD
;
A
#
# COMPACT_ATOMS: atom_id res chain seq x y z
N MET A 1 9.41 -6.40 -44.03
CA MET A 1 9.97 -6.00 -42.70
C MET A 1 9.29 -4.73 -42.16
N PHE A 2 9.09 -3.70 -42.99
CA PHE A 2 8.39 -2.46 -42.64
C PHE A 2 7.01 -2.66 -41.99
N TRP A 3 6.11 -3.42 -42.64
CA TRP A 3 4.74 -3.66 -42.15
C TRP A 3 4.65 -4.34 -40.78
N LYS A 4 5.60 -5.21 -40.43
CA LYS A 4 5.64 -5.88 -39.11
C LYS A 4 6.09 -4.94 -37.98
N ARG A 5 6.71 -3.80 -38.32
CA ARG A 5 7.30 -2.86 -37.35
C ARG A 5 6.51 -1.55 -37.25
N THR A 6 6.01 -1.04 -38.38
CA THR A 6 5.31 0.24 -38.43
C THR A 6 3.87 0.13 -37.91
N ILE A 7 3.18 -0.99 -38.17
CA ILE A 7 1.81 -1.19 -37.70
C ILE A 7 1.71 -1.15 -36.17
N PRO A 8 2.52 -1.92 -35.40
CA PRO A 8 2.49 -1.84 -33.94
C PRO A 8 2.74 -0.43 -33.39
N SER A 9 3.73 0.29 -33.94
CA SER A 9 4.04 1.66 -33.48
C SER A 9 2.92 2.65 -33.76
N ILE A 10 2.27 2.55 -34.92
CA ILE A 10 1.10 3.38 -35.24
C ILE A 10 -0.04 3.07 -34.26
N ILE A 11 -0.32 1.79 -33.98
CA ILE A 11 -1.37 1.39 -33.04
C ILE A 11 -1.07 1.97 -31.65
N VAL A 12 0.13 1.76 -31.11
CA VAL A 12 0.53 2.28 -29.79
C VAL A 12 0.43 3.81 -29.76
N GLY A 13 0.86 4.47 -30.82
CA GLY A 13 0.80 5.92 -30.93
C GLY A 13 -0.61 6.47 -30.94
N THR A 14 -1.48 5.90 -31.76
CA THR A 14 -2.89 6.29 -31.84
C THR A 14 -3.60 6.02 -30.52
N VAL A 15 -3.39 4.84 -29.91
CA VAL A 15 -3.96 4.51 -28.59
C VAL A 15 -3.47 5.48 -27.52
N GLY A 16 -2.17 5.80 -27.49
CA GLY A 16 -1.61 6.77 -26.54
C GLY A 16 -2.22 8.16 -26.67
N VAL A 17 -2.42 8.66 -27.90
CA VAL A 17 -3.09 9.95 -28.14
C VAL A 17 -4.56 9.91 -27.70
N ILE A 18 -5.28 8.83 -28.01
CA ILE A 18 -6.68 8.65 -27.58
C ILE A 18 -6.77 8.64 -26.04
N MET A 19 -5.85 7.98 -25.35
CA MET A 19 -5.81 7.95 -23.88
C MET A 19 -5.53 9.33 -23.28
N LEU A 20 -4.61 10.10 -23.87
CA LEU A 20 -4.36 11.48 -23.44
C LEU A 20 -5.62 12.33 -23.59
N LEU A 21 -6.29 12.25 -24.74
CA LEU A 21 -7.52 13.01 -25.00
C LEU A 21 -8.67 12.58 -24.08
N SER A 22 -8.74 11.28 -23.73
CA SER A 22 -9.71 10.75 -22.77
C SER A 22 -9.65 11.44 -21.41
N TRP A 23 -8.46 11.81 -20.95
CA TRP A 23 -8.29 12.49 -19.67
C TRP A 23 -8.81 13.93 -19.67
N PHE A 24 -8.77 14.61 -20.83
CA PHE A 24 -9.26 15.99 -20.99
C PHE A 24 -10.76 16.08 -21.32
N ILE A 25 -11.37 14.99 -21.80
CA ILE A 25 -12.76 14.97 -22.28
C ILE A 25 -13.58 13.97 -21.45
N PRO A 26 -14.17 14.39 -20.30
CA PRO A 26 -14.88 13.52 -19.38
C PRO A 26 -16.33 13.21 -19.81
N HIS A 27 -16.61 13.10 -21.11
CA HIS A 27 -17.93 12.71 -21.63
C HIS A 27 -17.82 11.52 -22.58
N LYS A 28 -18.91 10.76 -22.75
CA LYS A 28 -18.96 9.64 -23.68
C LYS A 28 -18.69 10.12 -25.13
N PRO A 29 -17.96 9.37 -25.96
CA PRO A 29 -17.43 8.01 -25.72
C PRO A 29 -16.06 7.95 -25.01
N PHE A 30 -15.38 9.09 -24.84
CA PHE A 30 -13.99 9.12 -24.37
C PHE A 30 -13.86 8.88 -22.85
N GLY A 31 -14.77 9.42 -22.03
CA GLY A 31 -14.69 9.29 -20.57
C GLY A 31 -14.77 7.85 -20.02
N GLU A 32 -15.17 6.85 -20.81
CA GLU A 32 -15.21 5.44 -20.39
C GLU A 32 -13.95 4.65 -20.80
N LEU A 33 -13.11 5.21 -21.67
CA LEU A 33 -11.89 4.53 -22.15
C LEU A 33 -10.86 4.33 -21.04
N GLU A 34 -10.87 5.16 -20.00
CA GLU A 34 -10.01 5.03 -18.82
C GLU A 34 -10.29 3.75 -18.03
N ILE A 35 -11.56 3.33 -17.91
CA ILE A 35 -11.92 2.10 -17.19
C ILE A 35 -11.35 0.90 -17.93
N HIS A 36 -11.49 0.87 -19.27
CA HIS A 36 -10.92 -0.19 -20.09
C HIS A 36 -9.39 -0.19 -20.04
N ALA A 37 -8.77 0.98 -20.13
CA ALA A 37 -7.32 1.15 -20.00
C ALA A 37 -6.77 0.58 -18.70
N THR A 38 -7.45 0.85 -17.59
CA THR A 38 -7.06 0.39 -16.25
C THR A 38 -7.11 -1.14 -16.18
N GLN A 39 -8.14 -1.78 -16.74
CA GLN A 39 -8.22 -3.25 -16.83
C GLN A 39 -7.07 -3.85 -17.65
N TRP A 40 -6.72 -3.24 -18.79
CA TRP A 40 -5.56 -3.67 -19.60
C TRP A 40 -4.25 -3.50 -18.84
N TYR A 41 -4.10 -2.40 -18.11
CA TYR A 41 -2.94 -2.16 -17.25
C TYR A 41 -2.83 -3.22 -16.16
N ASP A 42 -3.93 -3.57 -15.47
CA ASP A 42 -3.94 -4.59 -14.42
C ASP A 42 -3.51 -5.97 -14.96
N ILE A 43 -3.96 -6.33 -16.17
CA ILE A 43 -3.53 -7.55 -16.86
C ILE A 43 -2.01 -7.52 -17.09
N ILE A 44 -1.47 -6.45 -17.68
CA ILE A 44 -0.04 -6.33 -17.96
C ILE A 44 0.78 -6.31 -16.66
N ALA A 45 0.32 -5.57 -15.65
CA ALA A 45 0.96 -5.48 -14.34
C ALA A 45 1.03 -6.85 -13.65
N SER A 46 -0.02 -7.68 -13.76
CA SER A 46 -0.01 -9.03 -13.20
C SER A 46 1.09 -9.91 -13.83
N PHE A 47 1.26 -9.86 -15.16
CA PHE A 47 2.35 -10.57 -15.84
C PHE A 47 3.72 -10.02 -15.46
N ALA A 48 3.86 -8.70 -15.36
CA ALA A 48 5.11 -8.06 -14.94
C ALA A 48 5.50 -8.44 -13.51
N MET A 49 4.52 -8.53 -12.59
CA MET A 49 4.75 -9.00 -11.22
C MET A 49 5.23 -10.45 -11.20
N ILE A 50 4.61 -11.33 -11.99
CA ILE A 50 5.04 -12.74 -12.10
C ILE A 50 6.46 -12.82 -12.67
N LEU A 51 6.75 -12.11 -13.75
CA LEU A 51 8.09 -12.06 -14.35
C LEU A 51 9.14 -11.50 -13.37
N GLY A 52 8.79 -10.46 -12.61
CA GLY A 52 9.64 -9.90 -11.56
C GLY A 52 9.96 -10.91 -10.47
N ALA A 53 8.94 -11.62 -9.97
CA ALA A 53 9.10 -12.67 -8.97
C ALA A 53 9.95 -13.85 -9.50
N LEU A 54 9.68 -14.30 -10.72
CA LEU A 54 10.46 -15.36 -11.37
C LEU A 54 11.92 -14.95 -11.59
N ASN A 55 12.16 -13.70 -11.98
CA ASN A 55 13.52 -13.18 -12.16
C ASN A 55 14.27 -13.11 -10.83
N LEU A 56 13.61 -12.64 -9.76
CA LEU A 56 14.17 -12.65 -8.41
C LEU A 56 14.54 -14.09 -7.98
N LEU A 57 13.60 -15.04 -8.11
CA LEU A 57 13.83 -16.45 -7.76
C LEU A 57 14.95 -17.06 -8.59
N LYS A 58 15.03 -16.75 -9.88
CA LYS A 58 16.12 -17.20 -10.76
C LYS A 58 17.47 -16.64 -10.30
N LEU A 59 17.55 -15.37 -9.93
CA LEU A 59 18.79 -14.75 -9.46
C LEU A 59 19.23 -15.31 -8.10
N GLN A 60 18.32 -15.38 -7.13
CA GLN A 60 18.63 -15.89 -5.80
C GLN A 60 18.90 -17.40 -5.84
N GLY A 61 18.11 -18.17 -6.59
CA GLY A 61 18.30 -19.59 -6.80
C GLY A 61 19.65 -19.92 -7.46
N ARG A 62 20.06 -19.15 -8.48
CA ARG A 62 21.40 -19.29 -9.07
C ARG A 62 22.52 -19.04 -8.06
N LYS A 63 22.38 -18.05 -7.18
CA LYS A 63 23.34 -17.80 -6.10
C LYS A 63 23.44 -18.98 -5.13
N VAL A 64 22.31 -19.59 -4.78
CA VAL A 64 22.23 -20.77 -3.90
C VAL A 64 22.88 -21.99 -4.55
N ILE A 65 22.48 -22.32 -5.78
CA ILE A 65 23.01 -23.47 -6.52
C ILE A 65 24.51 -23.35 -6.75
N LYS A 66 24.98 -22.16 -7.15
CA LYS A 66 26.41 -21.88 -7.41
C LYS A 66 27.21 -21.53 -6.15
N ARG A 67 26.61 -21.57 -4.95
CA ARG A 67 27.23 -21.21 -3.66
C ARG A 67 28.04 -19.91 -3.71
N GLN A 68 27.48 -18.88 -4.35
CA GLN A 68 28.14 -17.57 -4.47
C GLN A 68 28.25 -16.87 -3.11
N GLN A 69 29.07 -15.81 -3.04
CA GLN A 69 29.19 -15.01 -1.81
C GLN A 69 27.81 -14.52 -1.34
N GLY A 70 27.48 -14.77 -0.08
CA GLY A 70 26.18 -14.44 0.51
C GLY A 70 25.04 -15.42 0.17
N TRP A 71 25.32 -16.61 -0.37
CA TRP A 71 24.29 -17.62 -0.68
C TRP A 71 23.38 -18.02 0.50
N PRO A 72 23.79 -18.01 1.80
CA PRO A 72 22.87 -18.35 2.88
C PRO A 72 21.70 -17.36 2.97
N TYR A 73 21.95 -16.07 2.73
CA TYR A 73 20.91 -15.05 2.70
C TYR A 73 19.97 -15.22 1.51
N SER A 74 20.53 -15.60 0.34
CA SER A 74 19.73 -15.95 -0.83
C SER A 74 18.84 -17.18 -0.58
N LEU A 75 19.32 -18.19 0.15
CA LEU A 75 18.52 -19.35 0.54
C LEU A 75 17.37 -18.93 1.46
N ALA A 76 17.65 -18.11 2.47
CA ALA A 76 16.63 -17.57 3.36
C ALA A 76 15.55 -16.79 2.58
N ALA A 77 15.95 -15.98 1.60
CA ALA A 77 15.01 -15.24 0.75
C ALA A 77 14.11 -16.16 -0.10
N VAL A 78 14.68 -17.21 -0.71
CA VAL A 78 13.91 -18.19 -1.50
C VAL A 78 12.92 -18.96 -0.60
N LEU A 79 13.36 -19.40 0.57
CA LEU A 79 12.49 -20.07 1.54
C LEU A 79 11.36 -19.15 2.02
N ALA A 80 11.67 -17.90 2.38
CA ALA A 80 10.68 -16.91 2.81
C ALA A 80 9.64 -16.61 1.71
N PHE A 81 10.06 -16.59 0.45
CA PHE A 81 9.15 -16.41 -0.69
C PHE A 81 8.12 -17.55 -0.75
N PHE A 82 8.57 -18.81 -0.74
CA PHE A 82 7.67 -19.96 -0.82
C PHE A 82 6.82 -20.13 0.43
N LEU A 83 7.37 -19.82 1.60
CA LEU A 83 6.64 -19.84 2.86
C LEU A 83 5.49 -18.83 2.85
N THR A 84 5.76 -17.58 2.45
CA THR A 84 4.72 -16.53 2.34
C THR A 84 3.67 -16.90 1.30
N LEU A 85 4.09 -17.42 0.14
CA LEU A 85 3.18 -17.88 -0.91
C LEU A 85 2.27 -19.00 -0.40
N SER A 86 2.84 -20.00 0.29
CA SER A 86 2.10 -21.14 0.83
C SER A 86 1.11 -20.70 1.91
N PHE A 87 1.51 -19.82 2.82
CA PHE A 87 0.60 -19.26 3.82
C PHE A 87 -0.54 -18.47 3.19
N GLY A 88 -0.26 -17.68 2.15
CA GLY A 88 -1.28 -16.91 1.44
C GLY A 88 -2.30 -17.77 0.69
N PHE A 89 -1.88 -18.91 0.12
CA PHE A 89 -2.77 -19.78 -0.66
C PHE A 89 -3.47 -20.87 0.18
N VAL A 90 -2.79 -21.46 1.17
CA VAL A 90 -3.26 -22.65 1.88
C VAL A 90 -4.08 -22.29 3.12
N ILE A 91 -3.72 -21.21 3.83
CA ILE A 91 -4.38 -20.86 5.09
C ILE A 91 -5.50 -19.85 4.84
N LYS A 92 -6.73 -20.35 4.66
CA LYS A 92 -7.94 -19.52 4.56
C LYS A 92 -8.25 -18.74 5.85
N GLY A 93 -7.76 -19.19 7.00
CA GLY A 93 -7.34 -18.36 8.14
C GLY A 93 -8.28 -17.29 8.71
N GLY A 94 -9.59 -17.32 8.47
CA GLY A 94 -10.53 -16.42 9.11
C GLY A 94 -11.96 -16.95 9.08
N TYR A 95 -12.41 -17.32 10.27
CA TYR A 95 -13.78 -17.74 10.57
C TYR A 95 -14.42 -16.62 11.37
N TYR A 96 -15.67 -16.29 11.09
CA TYR A 96 -16.37 -15.26 11.84
C TYR A 96 -17.75 -15.78 12.29
N PRO A 97 -18.14 -15.52 13.54
CA PRO A 97 -19.50 -15.79 13.98
C PRO A 97 -20.46 -14.84 13.26
N ASN A 98 -21.46 -15.40 12.60
CA ASN A 98 -22.49 -14.66 11.88
C ASN A 98 -23.79 -14.71 12.70
N LEU A 99 -24.19 -13.57 13.27
CA LEU A 99 -25.41 -13.48 14.08
C LEU A 99 -26.63 -13.60 13.18
N VAL A 100 -27.49 -14.56 13.47
CA VAL A 100 -28.77 -14.77 12.78
C VAL A 100 -29.91 -14.13 13.57
N SER A 101 -29.90 -14.26 14.90
CA SER A 101 -30.83 -13.58 15.80
C SER A 101 -30.23 -13.40 17.21
N LEU A 102 -30.61 -12.34 17.91
CA LEU A 102 -30.17 -12.08 19.30
C LEU A 102 -30.91 -12.93 20.34
N GLY A 103 -32.03 -13.55 19.95
CA GLY A 103 -32.81 -14.46 20.80
C GLY A 103 -33.32 -13.82 22.09
N ASP A 104 -33.28 -14.58 23.18
CA ASP A 104 -34.02 -14.29 24.42
C ASP A 104 -33.37 -13.24 25.34
N ASN A 105 -32.09 -12.90 25.15
CA ASN A 105 -31.37 -11.93 26.01
C ASN A 105 -30.43 -11.00 25.21
N PRO A 106 -30.97 -9.97 24.52
CA PRO A 106 -30.22 -9.15 23.57
C PRO A 106 -29.13 -8.28 24.23
N ASP A 107 -29.32 -7.82 25.47
CA ASP A 107 -28.38 -6.91 26.13
C ASP A 107 -27.08 -7.64 26.52
N ALA A 108 -27.19 -8.86 27.06
CA ALA A 108 -26.03 -9.69 27.42
C ALA A 108 -25.24 -10.13 26.17
N VAL A 109 -25.93 -10.39 25.06
CA VAL A 109 -25.31 -10.73 23.78
C VAL A 109 -24.54 -9.52 23.21
N CYS A 110 -25.13 -8.33 23.24
CA CYS A 110 -24.49 -7.09 22.81
C CYS A 110 -23.26 -6.72 23.66
N GLU A 111 -23.32 -6.88 24.97
CA GLU A 111 -22.18 -6.68 25.88
C GLU A 111 -21.02 -7.62 25.52
N LYS A 112 -21.32 -8.89 25.25
CA LYS A 112 -20.30 -9.87 24.86
C LYS A 112 -19.69 -9.57 23.48
N ILE A 113 -20.49 -9.11 22.52
CA ILE A 113 -20.00 -8.71 21.19
C ILE A 113 -19.13 -7.45 21.27
N ALA A 114 -19.48 -6.50 22.15
CA ALA A 114 -18.69 -5.29 22.40
C ALA A 114 -17.32 -5.64 22.99
N GLU A 115 -17.28 -6.54 23.99
CA GLU A 115 -16.03 -7.08 24.55
C GLU A 115 -15.18 -7.76 23.46
N LEU A 116 -15.81 -8.58 22.62
CA LEU A 116 -15.11 -9.27 21.54
C LEU A 116 -14.58 -8.29 20.49
N THR A 117 -15.32 -7.26 20.10
CA THR A 117 -14.95 -6.38 18.97
C THR A 117 -14.14 -5.16 19.41
N THR A 118 -13.83 -5.02 20.70
CA THR A 118 -13.20 -3.80 21.27
C THR A 118 -13.97 -2.53 20.89
N MET A 119 -15.29 -2.65 20.78
CA MET A 119 -16.24 -1.56 20.51
C MET A 119 -16.95 -1.20 21.82
N THR A 120 -17.53 -0.01 21.89
CA THR A 120 -18.39 0.35 23.04
C THR A 120 -19.72 -0.40 22.98
N THR A 121 -20.34 -0.68 24.13
CA THR A 121 -21.63 -1.40 24.21
C THR A 121 -22.74 -0.66 23.45
N ASP A 122 -22.67 0.68 23.41
CA ASP A 122 -23.60 1.53 22.64
C ASP A 122 -23.39 1.42 21.13
N GLU A 123 -22.15 1.30 20.65
CA GLU A 123 -21.89 1.05 19.21
C GLU A 123 -22.39 -0.33 18.80
N ALA A 124 -22.22 -1.34 19.65
CA ALA A 124 -22.69 -2.71 19.39
C ALA A 124 -24.23 -2.79 19.38
N SER A 125 -24.93 -2.13 20.30
CA SER A 125 -26.40 -2.14 20.33
C SER A 125 -27.01 -1.46 19.08
N VAL A 126 -26.37 -0.40 18.57
CA VAL A 126 -26.78 0.28 17.32
C VAL A 126 -26.47 -0.55 16.08
N LEU A 127 -25.30 -1.20 16.04
CA LEU A 127 -24.89 -2.05 14.92
C LEU A 127 -25.66 -3.37 14.84
N TYR A 128 -26.11 -3.95 15.95
CA TYR A 128 -26.77 -5.26 15.98
C TYR A 128 -28.26 -5.22 16.37
N SER A 129 -28.84 -4.02 16.55
CA SER A 129 -30.28 -3.81 16.79
C SER A 129 -31.14 -4.38 15.66
N TYR A 130 -32.22 -5.08 16.01
CA TYR A 130 -33.18 -5.64 15.06
C TYR A 130 -34.22 -4.59 14.61
N PRO A 131 -34.61 -4.51 13.32
CA PRO A 131 -34.07 -5.23 12.16
C PRO A 131 -32.95 -4.43 11.46
N PRO A 132 -32.09 -5.10 10.67
CA PRO A 132 -31.09 -4.43 9.85
C PRO A 132 -31.77 -3.45 8.90
N VAL A 133 -31.32 -2.19 8.88
CA VAL A 133 -31.87 -1.11 8.04
C VAL A 133 -31.91 -1.48 6.55
N ASN A 134 -31.13 -2.47 6.10
CA ASN A 134 -31.04 -2.94 4.70
C ASN A 134 -31.22 -4.45 4.47
N GLY A 135 -31.69 -5.25 5.46
CA GLY A 135 -31.92 -6.69 5.24
C GLY A 135 -30.67 -7.57 5.06
N GLU A 136 -29.46 -7.00 5.09
CA GLU A 136 -28.20 -7.77 5.16
C GLU A 136 -27.88 -8.17 6.60
N ARG A 137 -27.56 -9.45 6.79
CA ARG A 137 -27.19 -10.05 8.08
C ARG A 137 -25.84 -9.47 8.54
N ILE A 138 -25.81 -8.86 9.72
CA ILE A 138 -24.66 -8.11 10.21
C ILE A 138 -23.66 -9.13 10.81
N SER A 139 -22.63 -9.45 10.03
CA SER A 139 -21.55 -10.34 10.46
C SER A 139 -20.70 -9.69 11.54
N ILE A 140 -20.39 -10.40 12.63
CA ILE A 140 -19.42 -9.92 13.61
C ILE A 140 -18.06 -9.84 12.91
N HIS A 141 -17.59 -8.64 12.61
CA HIS A 141 -16.38 -8.39 11.80
C HIS A 141 -15.05 -8.71 12.52
N LYS A 142 -15.06 -9.60 13.52
CA LYS A 142 -13.84 -10.14 14.12
C LYS A 142 -13.55 -11.52 13.56
N ALA A 143 -12.77 -11.56 12.48
CA ALA A 143 -12.23 -12.81 11.96
C ALA A 143 -11.35 -13.47 13.04
N VAL A 144 -11.71 -14.69 13.44
CA VAL A 144 -10.93 -15.53 14.34
C VAL A 144 -10.10 -16.51 13.51
N VAL A 145 -8.82 -16.57 13.82
CA VAL A 145 -7.80 -17.35 13.09
C VAL A 145 -8.10 -18.85 13.02
N SER A 146 -8.80 -19.41 14.00
CA SER A 146 -9.04 -20.85 14.15
C SER A 146 -10.53 -21.18 14.24
N LYS A 147 -10.95 -22.21 13.50
CA LYS A 147 -12.32 -22.76 13.55
C LYS A 147 -12.74 -23.14 14.97
N LYS A 148 -11.82 -23.67 15.78
CA LYS A 148 -12.10 -24.06 17.18
C LYS A 148 -12.34 -22.85 18.08
N ALA A 149 -11.61 -21.76 17.84
CA ALA A 149 -11.79 -20.52 18.59
C ALA A 149 -13.06 -19.79 18.14
N ALA A 150 -13.38 -19.80 16.85
CA ALA A 150 -14.65 -19.30 16.34
C ALA A 150 -15.83 -20.12 16.87
N GLN A 151 -15.71 -21.45 16.92
CA GLN A 151 -16.74 -22.33 17.49
C GLN A 151 -16.95 -22.05 18.97
N LYS A 152 -15.88 -21.84 19.75
CA LYS A 152 -16.00 -21.46 21.17
C LYS A 152 -16.80 -20.17 21.35
N VAL A 153 -16.59 -19.18 20.49
CA VAL A 153 -17.36 -17.93 20.52
C VAL A 153 -18.81 -18.16 20.09
N VAL A 154 -19.07 -19.03 19.11
CA VAL A 154 -20.43 -19.46 18.75
C VAL A 154 -21.11 -20.14 19.93
N ASP A 155 -20.45 -21.09 20.58
CA ASP A 155 -20.99 -21.84 21.73
C ASP A 155 -21.30 -20.90 22.92
N GLU A 156 -20.44 -19.91 23.16
CA GLU A 156 -20.65 -18.87 24.20
C GLU A 156 -21.85 -17.97 23.88
N LEU A 157 -22.06 -17.60 22.61
CA LEU A 157 -23.19 -16.77 22.19
C LEU A 157 -24.52 -17.57 22.14
N GLU A 158 -24.47 -18.84 21.75
CA GLU A 158 -25.62 -19.76 21.80
C GLU A 158 -26.06 -20.03 23.24
N ALA A 159 -25.12 -20.15 24.17
CA ALA A 159 -25.43 -20.28 25.60
C ALA A 159 -26.15 -19.06 26.19
N LEU A 160 -26.00 -17.88 25.57
CA LEU A 160 -26.69 -16.64 25.95
C LEU A 160 -28.05 -16.48 25.23
N GLY A 161 -28.45 -17.45 24.40
CA GLY A 161 -29.73 -17.47 23.69
C GLY A 161 -29.68 -16.93 22.26
N ALA A 162 -28.52 -16.50 21.75
CA ALA A 162 -28.40 -16.03 20.36
C ALA A 162 -28.33 -17.21 19.37
N THR A 163 -28.89 -17.05 18.17
CA THR A 163 -28.67 -17.99 17.07
C THR A 163 -27.51 -17.51 16.21
N VAL A 164 -26.41 -18.26 16.17
CA VAL A 164 -25.17 -17.85 15.49
C VAL A 164 -24.72 -18.92 14.50
N ALA A 165 -24.52 -18.53 13.24
CA ALA A 165 -23.97 -19.41 12.21
C ALA A 165 -22.47 -19.16 12.05
N LEU A 166 -21.67 -20.22 11.90
CA LEU A 166 -20.24 -20.06 11.62
C LEU A 166 -20.02 -19.71 10.13
N GLY A 167 -19.53 -18.50 9.86
CA GLY A 167 -19.14 -18.03 8.53
C GLY A 167 -17.66 -18.28 8.25
N GLU A 168 -17.35 -18.62 7.00
CA GLU A 168 -15.97 -18.70 6.49
C GLU A 168 -15.68 -17.51 5.58
N LEU A 169 -14.51 -16.87 5.72
CA LEU A 169 -14.09 -15.81 4.80
C LEU A 169 -14.00 -16.35 3.36
N LYS A 170 -14.47 -15.54 2.41
CA LYS A 170 -14.30 -15.81 0.99
C LYS A 170 -12.81 -15.89 0.64
N TRP A 171 -12.48 -16.76 -0.31
CA TRP A 171 -11.10 -16.91 -0.76
C TRP A 171 -10.61 -15.56 -1.33
N GLY A 172 -9.48 -15.07 -0.81
CA GLY A 172 -8.86 -13.80 -1.19
C GLY A 172 -9.05 -12.72 -0.12
N SER A 173 -10.20 -12.68 0.55
CA SER A 173 -10.41 -11.72 1.65
C SER A 173 -9.61 -12.09 2.90
N HIS A 174 -9.17 -13.34 3.04
CA HIS A 174 -8.30 -13.78 4.12
C HIS A 174 -6.87 -13.24 4.05
N VAL A 175 -6.43 -12.74 2.89
CA VAL A 175 -5.10 -12.10 2.69
C VAL A 175 -5.15 -10.62 3.06
N GLN A 176 -6.27 -9.96 2.79
CA GLN A 176 -6.44 -8.51 2.95
C GLN A 176 -7.24 -8.12 4.20
N GLY A 177 -7.97 -9.06 4.80
CA GLY A 177 -8.87 -8.82 5.91
C GLY A 177 -8.16 -8.40 7.20
N GLU A 178 -8.85 -7.58 7.98
CA GLU A 178 -8.44 -7.20 9.32
C GLU A 178 -8.49 -8.42 10.26
N ASN A 179 -7.56 -8.50 11.21
CA ASN A 179 -7.43 -9.61 12.18
C ASN A 179 -7.23 -11.02 11.58
N THR A 180 -6.77 -11.12 10.33
CA THR A 180 -6.43 -12.41 9.70
C THR A 180 -5.06 -12.93 10.14
N TYR A 181 -4.90 -14.26 10.13
CA TYR A 181 -3.61 -14.90 10.46
C TYR A 181 -2.50 -14.52 9.48
N TYR A 182 -2.83 -14.45 8.19
CA TYR A 182 -1.88 -14.06 7.16
C TYR A 182 -1.36 -12.65 7.41
N ARG A 183 -2.24 -11.69 7.73
CA ARG A 183 -1.86 -10.32 8.10
C ARG A 183 -0.95 -10.31 9.32
N TRP A 184 -1.26 -11.08 10.36
CA TRP A 184 -0.40 -11.18 11.54
C TRP A 184 1.00 -11.66 11.21
N ILE A 185 1.15 -12.82 10.53
CA ILE A 185 2.47 -13.30 10.08
C ILE A 185 3.16 -12.22 9.25
N PHE A 186 2.46 -11.69 8.26
CA PHE A 186 3.03 -10.71 7.35
C PHE A 186 3.59 -9.51 8.12
N TYR A 187 2.82 -8.84 8.98
CA TYR A 187 3.31 -7.69 9.73
C TYR A 187 4.34 -8.05 10.81
N SER A 188 4.20 -9.20 11.48
CA SER A 188 5.16 -9.66 12.49
C SER A 188 6.56 -9.88 11.91
N PHE A 189 6.67 -10.33 10.67
CA PHE A 189 7.97 -10.51 9.99
C PHE A 189 8.38 -9.28 9.17
N PHE A 190 7.47 -8.71 8.38
CA PHE A 190 7.75 -7.59 7.48
C PHE A 190 8.09 -6.30 8.24
N THR A 191 7.41 -6.01 9.35
CA THR A 191 7.63 -4.75 10.08
C THR A 191 9.03 -4.67 10.69
N PRO A 192 9.53 -5.68 11.44
CA PRO A 192 10.90 -5.63 11.95
C PRO A 192 11.95 -5.64 10.83
N LEU A 193 11.74 -6.42 9.76
CA LEU A 193 12.66 -6.47 8.62
C LEU A 193 12.73 -5.12 7.90
N SER A 194 11.59 -4.49 7.61
CA SER A 194 11.56 -3.16 7.00
C SER A 194 12.17 -2.11 7.93
N ALA A 195 11.93 -2.19 9.24
CA ALA A 195 12.57 -1.31 10.22
C ALA A 195 14.10 -1.44 10.20
N THR A 196 14.64 -2.67 10.10
CA THR A 196 16.10 -2.87 9.99
C THR A 196 16.67 -2.29 8.70
N MET A 197 15.94 -2.41 7.59
CA MET A 197 16.31 -1.80 6.31
C MET A 197 16.34 -0.27 6.42
N PHE A 198 15.32 0.35 7.03
CA PHE A 198 15.28 1.80 7.26
C PHE A 198 16.37 2.26 8.23
N ALA A 199 16.68 1.49 9.28
CA ALA A 199 17.75 1.81 10.22
C ALA A 199 19.13 1.82 9.51
N LEU A 200 19.40 0.82 8.67
CA LEU A 200 20.62 0.79 7.85
C LEU A 200 20.66 1.94 6.85
N LEU A 201 19.54 2.23 6.18
CA LEU A 201 19.44 3.33 5.24
C LEU A 201 19.69 4.68 5.92
N ALA A 202 19.16 4.89 7.13
CA ALA A 202 19.41 6.09 7.91
C ALA A 202 20.91 6.28 8.22
N PHE A 203 21.61 5.20 8.58
CA PHE A 203 23.07 5.24 8.79
C PHE A 203 23.83 5.60 7.51
N PHE A 204 23.47 4.98 6.38
CA PHE A 204 24.10 5.29 5.08
C PHE A 204 23.82 6.72 4.63
N VAL A 205 22.60 7.20 4.79
CA VAL A 205 22.22 8.58 4.47
C VAL A 205 22.98 9.55 5.35
N ALA A 206 23.06 9.32 6.67
CA ALA A 206 23.84 10.16 7.58
C ALA A 206 25.33 10.20 7.17
N SER A 207 25.93 9.05 6.85
CA SER A 207 27.32 8.95 6.40
C SER A 207 27.58 9.63 5.05
N ALA A 208 26.67 9.45 4.08
CA ALA A 208 26.76 10.10 2.77
C ALA A 208 26.59 11.61 2.89
N SER A 209 25.59 12.06 3.65
CA SER A 209 25.33 13.47 3.97
C SER A 209 26.53 14.12 4.64
N TYR A 210 27.10 13.50 5.68
CA TYR A 210 28.29 14.05 6.35
C TYR A 210 29.46 14.26 5.35
N ARG A 211 29.70 13.29 4.47
CA ARG A 211 30.73 13.42 3.43
C ARG A 211 30.40 14.49 2.38
N ALA A 212 29.14 14.58 1.95
CA ALA A 212 28.67 15.56 0.97
C ALA A 212 28.73 17.00 1.52
N PHE A 213 28.37 17.20 2.79
CA PHE A 213 28.38 18.53 3.44
C PHE A 213 29.77 18.97 3.91
N LYS A 214 30.75 18.08 3.96
CA LYS A 214 32.17 18.44 4.17
C LYS A 214 32.75 19.22 2.97
N ILE A 215 32.09 19.19 1.81
CA ILE A 215 32.48 19.97 0.63
C ILE A 215 31.95 21.40 0.81
N ARG A 216 32.87 22.36 0.91
CA ARG A 216 32.62 23.79 1.24
C ARG A 216 31.90 24.56 0.12
N ASN A 217 30.69 24.17 -0.24
CA ASN A 217 29.83 24.96 -1.14
C ASN A 217 28.69 25.63 -0.34
N ALA A 218 28.46 26.92 -0.56
CA ALA A 218 27.42 27.69 0.12
C ALA A 218 26.02 27.07 -0.10
N GLU A 219 25.78 26.52 -1.30
CA GLU A 219 24.55 25.82 -1.67
C GLU A 219 24.30 24.57 -0.82
N ALA A 220 25.36 23.80 -0.52
CA ALA A 220 25.25 22.58 0.29
C ALA A 220 24.90 22.92 1.75
N THR A 221 25.41 24.03 2.27
CA THR A 221 25.05 24.52 3.61
C THR A 221 23.60 24.96 3.69
N VAL A 222 23.08 25.66 2.68
CA VAL A 222 21.66 26.04 2.63
C VAL A 222 20.79 24.78 2.60
N LEU A 223 21.12 23.82 1.75
CA LEU A 223 20.39 22.54 1.68
C LEU A 223 20.44 21.77 3.01
N LEU A 224 21.58 21.75 3.69
CA LEU A 224 21.72 21.13 5.02
C LEU A 224 20.80 21.79 6.05
N VAL A 225 20.83 23.11 6.14
CA VAL A 225 20.01 23.87 7.10
C VAL A 225 18.53 23.67 6.80
N SER A 226 18.13 23.75 5.52
CA SER A 226 16.76 23.45 5.10
C SER A 226 16.35 22.03 5.47
N GLY A 227 17.20 21.03 5.24
CA GLY A 227 16.93 19.63 5.60
C GLY A 227 16.74 19.42 7.10
N ILE A 228 17.59 20.03 7.93
CA ILE A 228 17.49 19.96 9.41
C ILE A 228 16.18 20.60 9.90
N LEU A 229 15.83 21.78 9.38
CA LEU A 229 14.59 22.47 9.75
C LEU A 229 13.35 21.64 9.41
N ILE A 230 13.34 21.00 8.24
CA ILE A 230 12.25 20.11 7.81
C ILE A 230 12.15 18.88 8.71
N MET A 231 13.29 18.24 9.02
CA MET A 231 13.31 17.08 9.89
C MET A 231 12.84 17.43 11.31
N LEU A 232 13.23 18.58 11.85
CA LEU A 232 12.75 19.04 13.16
C LEU A 232 11.25 19.32 13.16
N GLY A 233 10.68 19.86 12.09
CA GLY A 233 9.23 20.09 11.98
C GLY A 233 8.40 18.80 11.99
N ARG A 234 8.96 17.67 11.54
CA ARG A 234 8.29 16.35 11.51
C ARG A 234 8.37 15.59 12.84
N VAL A 235 9.33 15.91 13.71
CA VAL A 235 9.56 15.19 14.97
C VAL A 235 8.84 15.92 16.11
N PRO A 236 8.20 15.20 17.06
CA PRO A 236 7.50 15.83 18.19
C PRO A 236 8.34 16.84 18.97
N LEU A 237 9.67 16.62 19.04
CA LEU A 237 10.63 17.55 19.66
C LEU A 237 10.60 18.97 19.06
N GLY A 238 10.41 19.13 17.75
CA GLY A 238 10.36 20.45 17.12
C GLY A 238 9.10 21.24 17.51
N ALA A 239 7.98 20.54 17.69
CA ALA A 239 6.75 21.13 18.21
C ALA A 239 6.93 21.62 19.66
N PHE A 240 7.57 20.80 20.52
CA PHE A 240 7.86 21.21 21.89
C PHE A 240 8.79 22.44 21.96
N LEU A 241 9.87 22.46 21.17
CA LEU A 241 10.84 23.55 21.18
C LEU A 241 10.28 24.88 20.65
N THR A 242 9.32 24.84 19.73
CA THR A 242 8.67 26.04 19.18
C THR A 242 7.24 26.25 19.69
N SER A 243 6.87 25.60 20.79
CA SER A 243 5.56 25.81 21.42
C SER A 243 5.40 27.26 21.89
N TRP A 244 6.46 27.84 22.46
CA TRP A 244 6.49 29.24 22.91
C TRP A 244 6.27 30.27 21.80
N THR A 245 6.58 29.95 20.54
CA THR A 245 6.42 30.89 19.41
C THR A 245 4.95 31.09 19.03
N GLN A 246 4.06 30.16 19.39
CA GLN A 246 2.62 30.28 19.13
C GLN A 246 1.91 31.32 20.02
N ASN A 247 2.48 31.62 21.19
CA ASN A 247 1.91 32.59 22.12
C ASN A 247 2.09 34.05 21.67
N ILE A 248 2.87 34.28 20.59
CA ILE A 248 3.17 35.61 20.07
C ILE A 248 2.70 35.68 18.62
N SER A 249 1.65 36.47 18.34
CA SER A 249 0.94 36.47 17.05
C SER A 249 1.84 36.70 15.82
N TRP A 250 2.90 37.50 15.94
CA TRP A 250 3.83 37.78 14.84
C TRP A 250 4.95 36.73 14.69
N LEU A 251 5.17 35.86 15.68
CA LEU A 251 6.13 34.75 15.67
C LEU A 251 5.47 33.39 15.43
N ALA A 252 4.14 33.35 15.36
CA ALA A 252 3.37 32.12 15.15
C ALA A 252 3.76 31.39 13.84
N TRP A 253 4.21 32.13 12.82
CA TRP A 253 4.71 31.54 11.57
C TRP A 253 6.05 30.80 11.72
N LEU A 254 6.83 31.09 12.77
CA LEU A 254 8.10 30.41 13.07
C LEU A 254 7.90 29.04 13.74
N HIS A 255 6.66 28.70 14.11
CA HIS A 255 6.34 27.40 14.67
C HIS A 255 6.71 26.31 13.66
N LEU A 256 7.67 25.45 14.01
CA LEU A 256 8.30 24.51 13.06
C LEU A 256 7.28 23.60 12.35
N PRO A 257 6.24 23.06 13.02
CA PRO A 257 5.15 22.34 12.36
C PRO A 257 4.42 23.17 11.29
N THR A 258 4.19 24.46 11.49
CA THR A 258 3.53 25.34 10.51
C THR A 258 4.37 25.51 9.26
N ILE A 259 5.69 25.72 9.43
CA ILE A 259 6.63 25.82 8.29
C ILE A 259 6.67 24.50 7.53
N GLN A 260 6.72 23.37 8.24
CA GLN A 260 6.71 22.04 7.63
C GLN A 260 5.42 21.79 6.86
N GLU A 261 4.27 22.18 7.40
CA GLU A 261 2.97 22.01 6.75
C GLU A 261 2.87 22.87 5.49
N TRP A 262 3.26 24.14 5.58
CA TRP A 262 3.34 25.02 4.40
C TRP A 262 4.25 24.43 3.32
N LEU A 263 5.43 23.94 3.70
CA LEU A 263 6.37 23.34 2.76
C LEU A 263 5.77 22.07 2.11
N TYR A 264 5.02 21.28 2.87
CA TYR A 264 4.39 20.06 2.38
C TYR A 264 3.20 20.36 1.45
N GLN A 265 2.35 21.30 1.83
CA GLN A 265 1.13 21.62 1.09
C GLN A 265 1.37 22.44 -0.17
N TYR A 266 2.35 23.35 -0.16
CA TYR A 266 2.55 24.27 -1.29
C TYR A 266 3.76 23.86 -2.16
N PRO A 267 5.05 24.08 -1.80
CA PRO A 267 6.16 23.75 -2.69
C PRO A 267 6.30 22.25 -3.01
N ASN A 268 6.12 21.36 -2.03
CA ASN A 268 6.23 19.93 -2.28
C ASN A 268 5.10 19.45 -3.20
N ALA A 269 3.85 19.81 -2.91
CA ALA A 269 2.72 19.46 -3.79
C ALA A 269 2.87 20.05 -5.20
N ALA A 270 3.31 21.31 -5.32
CA ALA A 270 3.59 21.94 -6.62
C ALA A 270 4.72 21.22 -7.36
N GLY A 271 5.83 20.90 -6.68
CA GLY A 271 6.96 20.17 -7.25
C GLY A 271 6.59 18.76 -7.69
N ALA A 272 5.84 18.02 -6.87
CA ALA A 272 5.34 16.69 -7.22
C ALA A 272 4.44 16.74 -8.47
N ARG A 273 3.55 17.74 -8.57
CA ARG A 273 2.72 17.95 -9.76
C ARG A 273 3.57 18.30 -10.99
N ALA A 274 4.56 19.17 -10.85
CA ALA A 274 5.48 19.50 -11.95
C ALA A 274 6.25 18.27 -12.45
N ILE A 275 6.73 17.41 -11.53
CA ILE A 275 7.40 16.16 -11.87
C ILE A 275 6.43 15.21 -12.59
N MET A 276 5.21 15.01 -12.08
CA MET A 276 4.22 14.15 -12.72
C MET A 276 3.89 14.62 -14.14
N ILE A 277 3.69 15.93 -14.33
CA ILE A 277 3.48 16.52 -15.67
C ILE A 277 4.71 16.30 -16.55
N GLY A 278 5.92 16.52 -16.03
CA GLY A 278 7.17 16.31 -16.75
C GLY A 278 7.39 14.86 -17.17
N ILE A 279 7.09 13.90 -16.30
CA ILE A 279 7.13 12.46 -16.61
C ILE A 279 6.09 12.15 -17.69
N GLY A 280 4.86 12.65 -17.54
CA GLY A 280 3.80 12.49 -18.55
C GLY A 280 4.26 12.97 -19.92
N LEU A 281 4.73 14.22 -20.02
CA LEU A 281 5.26 14.79 -21.26
C LEU A 281 6.48 14.01 -21.80
N GLY A 282 7.35 13.52 -20.91
CA GLY A 282 8.48 12.67 -21.27
C GLY A 282 8.04 11.35 -21.91
N ILE A 283 7.02 10.69 -21.34
CA ILE A 283 6.43 9.47 -21.90
C ILE A 283 5.80 9.77 -23.26
N VAL A 284 5.03 10.85 -23.40
CA VAL A 284 4.46 11.26 -24.68
C VAL A 284 5.55 11.54 -25.72
N GLY A 285 6.63 12.22 -25.32
CA GLY A 285 7.77 12.51 -26.18
C GLY A 285 8.51 11.25 -26.62
N THR A 286 8.75 10.29 -25.72
CA THR A 286 9.32 8.97 -26.09
C THR A 286 8.40 8.22 -27.05
N SER A 287 7.10 8.23 -26.80
CA SER A 287 6.10 7.57 -27.64
C SER A 287 6.09 8.18 -29.04
N LEU A 288 6.13 9.52 -29.15
CA LEU A 288 6.19 10.22 -30.42
C LEU A 288 7.48 9.91 -31.20
N ARG A 289 8.63 9.88 -30.53
CA ARG A 289 9.92 9.51 -31.16
C ARG A 289 9.91 8.08 -31.70
N VAL A 290 9.21 7.16 -31.04
CA VAL A 290 9.01 5.79 -31.52
C VAL A 290 8.08 5.74 -32.74
N ILE A 291 6.95 6.47 -32.71
CA ILE A 291 5.99 6.54 -33.85
C ILE A 291 6.66 7.11 -35.10
N LEU A 292 7.41 8.21 -34.93
CA LEU A 292 8.12 8.88 -36.03
C LEU A 292 9.34 8.09 -36.51
N GLY A 293 9.66 6.95 -35.89
CA GLY A 293 10.78 6.09 -36.27
C GLY A 293 12.16 6.69 -35.97
N ILE A 294 12.21 7.75 -35.15
CA ILE A 294 13.45 8.41 -34.73
C ILE A 294 14.18 7.53 -33.71
N GLU A 295 13.44 6.89 -32.80
CA GLU A 295 13.99 6.01 -31.77
C GLU A 295 13.92 4.54 -32.24
N LYS A 296 15.09 3.98 -32.61
CA LYS A 296 15.21 2.59 -33.12
C LYS A 296 15.49 1.55 -32.03
N SER A 297 15.56 1.96 -30.76
CA SER A 297 16.03 1.13 -29.63
C SER A 297 15.25 -0.20 -29.47
N PHE A 298 13.94 -0.20 -29.73
CA PHE A 298 13.11 -1.42 -29.65
C PHE A 298 13.14 -2.30 -30.92
N MET A 299 13.79 -1.86 -31.99
CA MET A 299 13.77 -2.57 -33.27
C MET A 299 14.81 -3.70 -33.37
N GLY A 300 15.61 -3.96 -32.33
CA GLY A 300 16.66 -4.99 -32.36
C GLY A 300 17.62 -4.73 -33.53
N GLY A 301 18.57 -3.83 -33.31
CA GLY A 301 19.71 -3.68 -34.21
C GLY A 301 20.84 -4.59 -33.77
N ASP A 302 21.48 -5.25 -34.74
CA ASP A 302 22.90 -5.58 -34.65
C ASP A 302 23.74 -4.33 -34.30
#